data_AF-A0A4R1GEV8-F1
#
_entry.id   AF-A0A4R1GEV8-F1
#
_cell.length_a   1.000
_cell.length_b   1.000
_cell.length_c   1.000
_cell.angle_alpha   90.00
_cell.angle_beta   90.00
_cell.angle_gamma   90.00
#
_symmetry.space_group_name_H-M   'P 1'
#
loop_
_entity.id
_entity.type
_entity.pdbx_description
1 polymer ?
#
loop_
_entity_poly.entity_id
_entity_poly.type
_entity_poly.pdbx_seq_one_letter_code
_entity_poly.pdbx_strand_id
1 'polypeptide(L)'
;MDETCQKFYEKYNEYARLFEILSNPIRIGIIVMLAKGPKRPKEIREKLGVPQSLLSQHASILREMGIIEKVDRFNVKSPCRLKNPRVLEILKAAGIEF
;
A
#
# COMPACT_ATOMS: atom_id res chain seq x y z
N MET A 1 33.24 8.30 -28.82
CA MET A 1 33.22 7.26 -27.76
C MET A 1 32.43 7.85 -26.61
N ASP A 2 31.22 7.44 -26.29
CA ASP A 2 30.36 6.36 -26.77
C ASP A 2 28.93 6.93 -26.65
N GLU A 3 28.09 6.67 -27.64
CA GLU A 3 26.69 7.11 -27.63
C GLU A 3 25.98 6.54 -26.40
N THR A 4 25.27 7.41 -25.69
CA THR A 4 24.36 7.15 -24.57
C THR A 4 23.89 5.69 -24.48
N CYS A 5 24.47 4.93 -23.55
CA CYS A 5 23.97 3.62 -23.18
C CYS A 5 22.57 3.79 -22.58
N GLN A 6 21.52 3.67 -23.41
CA GLN A 6 20.15 3.80 -22.96
C GLN A 6 19.83 2.66 -22.00
N LYS A 7 19.58 3.01 -20.74
CA LYS A 7 19.47 2.05 -19.64
C LYS A 7 18.12 1.34 -19.71
N PHE A 8 18.07 0.19 -20.40
CA PHE A 8 16.86 -0.61 -20.62
C PHE A 8 16.06 -0.93 -19.35
N TYR A 9 16.71 -0.96 -18.18
CA TYR A 9 16.06 -1.24 -16.90
C TYR A 9 15.10 -0.12 -16.46
N GLU A 10 15.20 1.10 -16.96
CA GLU A 10 14.40 2.25 -16.50
C GLU A 10 12.90 2.02 -16.70
N LYS A 11 12.50 1.20 -17.68
CA LYS A 11 11.11 0.78 -17.88
C LYS A 11 10.53 0.01 -16.68
N TYR A 12 11.38 -0.49 -15.78
CA TYR A 12 10.99 -1.20 -14.57
C TYR A 12 10.88 -0.30 -13.32
N ASN A 13 11.19 0.99 -13.40
CA ASN A 13 11.24 1.89 -12.24
C ASN A 13 9.92 1.95 -11.46
N GLU A 14 8.78 2.01 -12.15
CA GLU A 14 7.46 2.02 -11.50
C GLU A 14 7.16 0.70 -10.76
N TYR A 15 7.64 -0.43 -11.28
CA TYR A 15 7.51 -1.74 -10.62
C TYR A 15 8.42 -1.83 -9.40
N ALA A 16 9.68 -1.38 -9.53
CA ALA A 16 10.61 -1.32 -8.41
C ALA A 16 10.06 -0.45 -7.28
N ARG A 17 9.49 0.72 -7.62
CA ARG A 17 8.82 1.61 -6.67
C ARG A 17 7.61 0.93 -6.02
N LEU A 18 6.78 0.21 -6.77
CA LEU A 18 5.68 -0.57 -6.19
C LEU A 18 6.21 -1.61 -5.19
N PHE A 19 7.25 -2.36 -5.55
CA PHE A 19 7.82 -3.38 -4.66
C PHE A 19 8.47 -2.77 -3.41
N GLU A 20 9.14 -1.64 -3.52
CA GLU A 20 9.64 -0.88 -2.37
C GLU A 20 8.49 -0.50 -1.43
N ILE A 21 7.33 -0.11 -1.98
CA ILE A 21 6.13 0.21 -1.22
C ILE A 21 5.51 -1.03 -0.56
N LEU A 22 5.58 -2.20 -1.22
CA LEU A 22 5.09 -3.45 -0.66
C LEU A 22 6.06 -4.09 0.34
N SER A 23 7.34 -3.74 0.32
CA SER A 23 8.39 -4.32 1.18
C SER A 23 8.34 -3.87 2.65
N ASN A 24 7.15 -3.62 3.21
CA ASN A 24 6.97 -3.32 4.62
C ASN A 24 5.73 -4.07 5.18
N PRO A 25 5.87 -4.78 6.32
CA PRO A 25 4.81 -5.62 6.85
C PRO A 25 3.55 -4.86 7.27
N ILE A 26 3.68 -3.62 7.76
CA ILE A 26 2.52 -2.80 8.14
C ILE A 26 1.72 -2.42 6.91
N ARG A 27 2.39 -2.02 5.81
CA ARG A 27 1.72 -1.69 4.54
C ARG A 27 0.99 -2.90 3.95
N ILE A 28 1.64 -4.08 3.94
CA ILE A 28 0.98 -5.34 3.55
C ILE A 28 -0.23 -5.60 4.45
N GLY A 29 -0.09 -5.48 5.77
CA GLY A 29 -1.16 -5.70 6.74
C GLY A 29 -2.38 -4.79 6.50
N ILE A 30 -2.16 -3.51 6.22
CA ILE A 30 -3.23 -2.57 5.84
C ILE A 30 -3.97 -3.07 4.59
N ILE A 31 -3.23 -3.46 3.54
CA ILE A 31 -3.81 -3.93 2.27
C ILE A 31 -4.62 -5.21 2.48
N VAL A 32 -4.06 -6.19 3.20
CA VAL A 32 -4.73 -7.47 3.54
C VAL A 32 -6.03 -7.23 4.31
N MET A 33 -6.04 -6.31 5.27
CA MET A 33 -7.25 -5.98 6.01
C MET A 33 -8.33 -5.33 5.12
N LEU A 34 -7.92 -4.46 4.20
CA LEU A 34 -8.82 -3.80 3.26
C LEU A 34 -9.30 -4.71 2.12
N ALA A 35 -8.59 -5.81 1.85
CA ALA A 35 -9.04 -6.85 0.92
C ALA A 35 -10.36 -7.50 1.38
N LYS A 36 -10.61 -7.52 2.70
CA LYS A 36 -11.87 -8.01 3.32
C LYS A 36 -13.01 -7.00 3.28
N GLY A 37 -12.78 -5.84 2.67
CA GLY A 37 -13.73 -4.74 2.59
C GLY A 37 -13.30 -3.50 3.39
N PRO A 38 -14.10 -2.43 3.32
CA PRO A 38 -13.76 -1.15 3.94
C PRO A 38 -13.56 -1.25 5.46
N LYS A 39 -12.50 -0.62 5.99
CA LYS A 39 -12.18 -0.61 7.44
C LYS A 39 -11.90 0.79 7.96
N ARG A 40 -12.35 1.09 9.17
CA ARG A 40 -11.97 2.33 9.85
C ARG A 40 -10.50 2.26 10.30
N PRO A 41 -9.79 3.40 10.35
CA PRO A 41 -8.43 3.45 10.86
C PRO A 41 -8.23 2.80 12.23
N LYS A 42 -9.20 2.97 13.14
CA LYS A 42 -9.17 2.38 14.48
C LYS A 42 -9.11 0.84 14.43
N GLU A 43 -9.94 0.22 13.58
CA GLU A 43 -9.97 -1.25 13.40
C GLU A 43 -8.62 -1.76 12.88
N ILE A 44 -8.04 -1.05 11.90
CA ILE A 44 -6.72 -1.40 11.33
C ILE A 44 -5.63 -1.28 12.39
N ARG A 45 -5.62 -0.17 13.13
CA ARG A 45 -4.67 0.10 14.20
C ARG A 45 -4.69 -1.00 15.27
N GLU A 46 -5.88 -1.34 15.75
CA GLU A 46 -6.09 -2.33 16.82
C GLU A 46 -5.69 -3.73 16.35
N LYS A 47 -6.01 -4.10 15.11
CA LYS A 47 -5.63 -5.39 14.56
C LYS A 47 -4.12 -5.53 14.31
N LEU A 48 -3.45 -4.46 13.86
CA LEU A 48 -2.01 -4.46 13.59
C LEU A 48 -1.15 -4.17 14.83
N GLY A 49 -1.75 -3.69 15.93
CA GLY A 49 -1.03 -3.41 17.17
C GLY A 49 -0.04 -2.25 17.07
N VAL A 50 -0.30 -1.25 16.22
CA VAL A 50 0.62 -0.14 15.95
C VAL A 50 0.11 1.20 16.49
N PRO A 51 0.99 2.18 16.79
CA PRO A 51 0.58 3.54 17.11
C PRO A 51 -0.19 4.23 15.97
N GLN A 52 -1.08 5.17 16.30
CA GLN A 52 -1.87 5.92 15.31
C GLN A 52 -0.99 6.74 14.36
N SER A 53 0.10 7.33 14.85
CA SER A 53 1.06 8.11 14.05
C SER A 53 1.71 7.22 12.99
N LEU A 54 2.19 6.04 13.38
CA LEU A 54 2.82 5.06 12.49
C LEU A 54 1.84 4.55 11.42
N LEU A 55 0.61 4.21 11.82
CA LEU A 55 -0.44 3.83 10.87
C LEU A 55 -0.71 4.95 9.86
N SER A 56 -0.79 6.20 10.33
CA SER A 56 -1.08 7.35 9.47
C SER A 56 0.04 7.60 8.47
N GLN A 57 1.30 7.43 8.88
CA GLN A 57 2.46 7.54 8.00
C GLN A 57 2.40 6.50 6.86
N HIS A 58 2.21 5.22 7.19
CA HIS A 58 2.10 4.16 6.18
C HIS A 58 0.88 4.34 5.26
N ALA A 59 -0.25 4.77 5.82
CA ALA A 59 -1.44 5.05 5.01
C ALA A 59 -1.27 6.26 4.09
N SER A 60 -0.50 7.30 4.47
CA SER A 60 -0.15 8.40 3.55
C SER A 60 0.61 7.89 2.33
N ILE A 61 1.63 7.05 2.56
CA ILE A 61 2.43 6.45 1.49
C ILE A 61 1.54 5.61 0.55
N LEU A 62 0.65 4.77 1.10
CA LEU A 62 -0.28 3.97 0.28
C LEU A 62 -1.29 4.82 -0.50
N ARG A 63 -1.71 5.98 0.04
CA ARG A 63 -2.61 6.93 -0.64
C ARG A 63 -1.91 7.65 -1.78
N GLU A 64 -0.70 8.12 -1.55
CA GLU A 64 0.13 8.80 -2.56
C GLU A 64 0.41 7.89 -3.76
N MET A 65 0.58 6.59 -3.51
CA MET A 65 0.72 5.57 -4.54
C MET A 65 -0.60 5.11 -5.17
N GLY A 66 -1.73 5.65 -4.72
CA GLY A 66 -3.05 5.28 -5.24
C GLY A 66 -3.49 3.85 -4.92
N ILE A 67 -2.87 3.19 -3.94
CA ILE A 67 -3.23 1.83 -3.50
C ILE A 67 -4.52 1.87 -2.68
N ILE A 68 -4.67 2.88 -1.81
CA ILE A 68 -5.88 3.10 -1.01
C ILE A 68 -6.51 4.47 -1.34
N GLU A 69 -7.80 4.61 -1.08
CA GLU A 69 -8.53 5.87 -1.34
C GLU A 69 -8.05 7.04 -0.46
N LYS A 70 -8.13 8.26 -1.02
CA LYS A 70 -7.95 9.50 -0.26
C LYS A 70 -9.18 9.69 0.64
N VAL A 71 -9.05 9.36 1.92
CA VAL A 71 -9.95 9.87 2.96
C VAL A 71 -9.40 11.22 3.44
N ASP A 72 -10.23 12.27 3.39
CA ASP A 72 -9.92 13.69 3.64
C ASP A 72 -9.49 14.03 5.08
N ARG A 73 -8.38 13.40 5.50
CA ARG A 73 -7.90 13.16 6.86
C ARG A 73 -8.34 11.78 7.33
N PHE A 74 -7.42 11.06 7.96
CA PHE A 74 -7.69 9.85 8.75
C PHE A 74 -8.50 10.21 10.02
N ASN A 75 -9.52 11.05 9.86
CA ASN A 75 -10.48 11.42 10.88
C ASN A 75 -11.44 10.25 11.04
N VAL A 76 -11.19 9.48 12.09
CA VAL A 76 -11.98 8.53 12.92
C VAL A 76 -13.32 7.94 12.37
N LYS A 77 -14.08 8.62 11.51
CA LYS A 77 -15.43 8.21 11.07
C LYS A 77 -15.49 7.55 9.70
N SER A 78 -14.64 7.90 8.73
CA SER A 78 -14.75 7.37 7.36
C SER A 78 -13.97 6.06 7.18
N PRO A 79 -14.60 5.01 6.61
CA PRO A 79 -13.91 3.77 6.31
C PRO A 79 -12.94 3.96 5.14
N CYS A 80 -11.72 3.48 5.29
CA CYS A 80 -10.73 3.39 4.23
C CYS A 80 -11.06 2.22 3.31
N ARG A 81 -10.71 2.33 2.02
CA ARG A 81 -10.95 1.32 0.99
C ARG A 81 -9.71 1.13 0.13
N LEU A 82 -9.57 -0.08 -0.40
CA LEU A 82 -8.60 -0.35 -1.43
C LEU A 82 -9.06 0.30 -2.74
N LYS A 83 -8.19 1.09 -3.36
CA LYS A 83 -8.45 1.74 -4.65
C LYS A 83 -7.95 0.89 -5.81
N ASN A 84 -6.79 0.24 -5.64
CA ASN A 84 -6.18 -0.58 -6.69
C ASN A 84 -6.23 -2.07 -6.32
N PRO A 85 -7.19 -2.85 -6.83
CA PRO A 85 -7.30 -4.27 -6.51
C PRO A 85 -6.17 -5.13 -7.10
N ARG A 86 -5.44 -4.65 -8.12
CA ARG A 86 -4.33 -5.42 -8.73
C ARG A 86 -3.22 -5.75 -7.73
N VAL A 87 -3.05 -4.94 -6.69
CA VAL A 87 -2.09 -5.22 -5.62
C VAL A 87 -2.39 -6.56 -4.93
N LEU A 88 -3.66 -6.97 -4.88
CA LEU A 88 -4.06 -8.24 -4.29
C LEU A 88 -3.62 -9.43 -5.13
N GLU A 89 -3.53 -9.28 -6.44
CA GLU A 89 -3.02 -10.34 -7.34
C GLU A 89 -1.53 -10.57 -7.09
N ILE A 90 -0.75 -9.50 -6.91
CA ILE A 90 0.68 -9.58 -6.56
C ILE A 90 0.86 -10.28 -5.21
N LEU A 91 0.09 -9.89 -4.20
CA LEU A 91 0.17 -10.49 -2.87
C LEU A 91 -0.28 -11.97 -2.87
N LYS A 92 -1.30 -12.34 -3.66
CA LYS A 92 -1.67 -13.74 -3.89
C LYS A 92 -0.55 -14.55 -4.53
N ALA A 93 0.10 -13.99 -5.56
CA ALA A 93 1.22 -14.65 -6.22
C ALA A 93 2.42 -14.85 -5.27
N ALA A 94 2.55 -14.00 -4.25
CA ALA A 94 3.54 -14.15 -3.18
C ALA A 94 3.13 -15.15 -2.08
N GLY A 95 1.96 -15.78 -2.17
CA GLY A 95 1.46 -16.77 -1.21
C GLY A 95 0.67 -16.19 -0.03
N ILE A 96 0.21 -14.93 -0.10
CA ILE A 96 -0.63 -14.33 0.95
C ILE A 96 -2.11 -14.59 0.65
N GLU A 97 -2.80 -15.14 1.64
CA GLU A 97 -4.25 -15.34 1.62
C GLU A 97 -4.97 -14.22 2.39
N PHE A 98 -6.17 -13.86 1.93
CA PHE A 98 -6.98 -12.79 2.53
C PHE A 98 -8.21 -13.40 3.19
#